data_AF-A0A956YLR2-F1
#
_entry.id   AF-A0A956YLR2-F1
#
_cell.length_a   1.000
_cell.length_b   1.000
_cell.length_c   1.000
_cell.angle_alpha   90.00
_cell.angle_beta   90.00
_cell.angle_gamma   90.00
#
_symmetry.space_group_name_H-M   'P 1'
#
loop_
_entity.id
_entity.type
_entity.pdbx_description
1 polymer ?
#
loop_
_entity_poly.entity_id
_entity_poly.type
_entity_poly.pdbx_seq_one_letter_code
_entity_poly.pdbx_strand_id
1 'polypeptide(L)'
;MIDRPATTKADDPLWQSARKWIICLFLLLLAGCAQPNVSQTGATAVPLTLQVDGQTFNLTTHTATVRELLAEAGVEVGELDEVDPPLFTPLTPEMSVRVVRVSETVEITEEVIPFERKFVRTDGMSADDPPQIVQAGQNGS
;
A
#
# COMPACT_ATOMS: atom_id res chain seq x y z
N MET A 1 27.09 83.84 -28.80
CA MET A 1 25.69 83.78 -28.36
C MET A 1 25.37 82.33 -28.06
N ILE A 2 24.90 82.08 -26.84
CA ILE A 2 24.33 80.85 -26.26
C ILE A 2 25.31 79.81 -25.69
N ASP A 3 25.13 79.65 -24.38
CA ASP A 3 25.70 78.70 -23.44
C ASP A 3 25.45 77.23 -23.79
N ARG A 4 26.36 76.37 -23.31
CA ARG A 4 25.99 75.03 -22.86
C ARG A 4 26.92 74.61 -21.71
N PRO A 5 26.51 74.71 -20.43
CA PRO A 5 27.25 74.05 -19.37
C PRO A 5 27.01 72.55 -19.44
N ALA A 6 28.10 71.80 -19.33
CA ALA A 6 28.12 70.36 -19.21
C ALA A 6 27.38 69.92 -17.94
N THR A 7 26.43 69.00 -18.09
CA THR A 7 25.84 68.28 -16.96
C THR A 7 26.84 67.24 -16.48
N THR A 8 27.71 67.60 -15.55
CA THR A 8 28.45 66.61 -14.76
C THR A 8 27.53 66.17 -13.63
N LYS A 9 27.08 64.92 -13.75
CA LYS A 9 26.38 64.16 -12.71
C LYS A 9 27.10 64.36 -11.39
N ALA A 10 26.48 65.15 -10.51
CA ALA A 10 26.96 65.38 -9.17
C ALA A 10 26.97 64.04 -8.43
N ASP A 11 28.05 63.81 -7.72
CA ASP A 11 28.23 62.70 -6.81
C ASP A 11 27.37 62.96 -5.57
N ASP A 12 26.07 62.68 -5.67
CA ASP A 12 25.13 62.86 -4.57
C ASP A 12 25.50 61.84 -3.46
N PRO A 13 26.01 62.29 -2.28
CA PRO A 13 26.51 61.40 -1.23
C PRO A 13 25.41 60.54 -0.58
N LEU A 14 24.15 60.87 -0.87
CA LEU A 14 22.97 60.19 -0.34
C LEU A 14 22.70 58.84 -1.02
N TRP A 15 23.16 58.62 -2.25
CA TRP A 15 22.93 57.34 -2.94
C TRP A 15 23.88 56.23 -2.46
N GLN A 16 25.09 56.58 -2.03
CA GLN A 16 26.06 55.59 -1.52
C GLN A 16 25.69 55.06 -0.13
N SER A 17 25.15 55.91 0.74
CA SER A 17 24.65 55.51 2.06
C SER A 17 23.38 54.70 1.95
N ALA A 18 22.43 55.13 1.11
CA ALA A 18 21.20 54.38 0.84
C ALA A 18 21.49 52.98 0.26
N ARG A 19 22.48 52.85 -0.62
CA ARG A 19 22.88 51.56 -1.22
C ARG A 19 23.55 50.61 -0.23
N LYS A 20 24.35 51.13 0.72
CA LYS A 20 24.92 50.33 1.82
C LYS A 20 23.84 49.85 2.80
N TRP A 21 22.87 50.71 3.10
CA TRP A 21 21.76 50.37 4.00
C TRP A 21 20.78 49.37 3.38
N ILE A 22 20.48 49.50 2.09
CA ILE A 22 19.67 48.53 1.35
C ILE A 22 20.38 47.17 1.29
N ILE A 23 21.69 47.12 1.05
CA ILE A 23 22.46 45.86 1.05
C ILE A 23 22.52 45.23 2.45
N CYS A 24 22.68 46.02 3.53
CA CYS A 24 22.61 45.51 4.90
C CYS A 24 21.21 45.03 5.29
N LEU A 25 20.14 45.72 4.86
CA LEU A 25 18.75 45.33 5.10
C LEU A 25 18.39 44.06 4.34
N PHE A 26 18.93 43.86 3.13
CA PHE A 26 18.76 42.65 2.33
C PHE A 26 19.58 41.47 2.87
N LEU A 27 20.79 41.72 3.41
CA LEU A 27 21.59 40.71 4.13
C LEU A 27 20.97 40.31 5.48
N LEU A 28 20.21 41.19 6.13
CA LEU A 28 19.48 40.89 7.37
C LEU A 28 18.23 40.02 7.13
N LEU A 29 17.66 40.05 5.92
CA LEU A 29 16.46 39.30 5.53
C LEU A 29 16.73 37.83 5.16
N LEU A 30 18.00 37.44 4.99
CA LEU A 30 18.44 36.06 4.72
C LEU A 30 18.62 35.20 5.98
N ALA A 31 18.41 35.75 7.18
CA ALA A 31 18.50 35.02 8.45
C ALA A 31 17.14 34.39 8.87
N GLY A 32 16.35 33.93 7.91
CA GLY A 32 14.93 33.61 8.08
C GLY A 32 14.55 32.15 7.88
N CYS A 33 15.41 31.20 8.24
CA CYS A 33 14.99 29.80 8.47
C CYS A 33 15.62 29.31 9.77
N ALA A 34 15.14 29.82 10.91
CA ALA A 34 15.27 29.08 12.16
C ALA A 34 14.34 27.87 12.01
N GLN A 35 14.89 26.77 11.48
CA GLN A 35 14.18 25.51 11.41
C GLN A 35 13.77 25.16 12.86
N PRO A 36 12.50 24.79 13.11
CA PRO A 36 12.19 24.16 14.38
C PRO A 36 13.02 22.88 14.43
N ASN A 37 14.03 22.88 15.28
CA ASN A 37 14.64 21.68 15.80
C ASN A 37 13.52 20.96 16.55
N VAL A 38 12.74 20.17 15.80
CA VAL A 38 11.91 19.12 16.36
C VAL A 38 12.86 18.22 17.13
N SER A 39 12.84 18.40 18.45
CA SER A 39 13.43 17.46 19.38
C SER A 39 12.72 16.13 19.15
N GLN A 40 13.25 15.32 18.25
CA GLN A 40 12.96 13.90 18.21
C GLN A 40 13.53 13.34 19.51
N THR A 41 12.71 13.37 20.57
CA THR A 41 12.93 12.57 21.77
C THR A 41 13.10 11.15 21.26
N GLY A 42 14.34 10.66 21.27
CA GLY A 42 14.73 9.45 20.59
C GLY A 42 13.76 8.33 20.91
N ALA A 43 13.02 7.87 19.89
CA ALA A 43 12.37 6.58 19.95
C ALA A 43 13.50 5.58 20.18
N THR A 44 13.53 4.93 21.34
CA THR A 44 14.47 3.84 21.59
C THR A 44 14.31 2.83 20.48
N ALA A 45 15.41 2.42 19.85
CA ALA A 45 15.37 1.43 18.78
C ALA A 45 14.82 0.11 19.37
N VAL A 46 13.73 -0.40 18.79
CA VAL A 46 13.04 -1.62 19.24
C VAL A 46 13.50 -2.77 18.36
N PRO A 47 14.29 -3.74 18.89
CA PRO A 47 14.59 -4.97 18.17
C PRO A 47 13.35 -5.86 18.15
N LEU A 48 13.04 -6.47 17.01
CA LEU A 48 11.91 -7.38 16.84
C LEU A 48 12.15 -8.37 15.71
N THR A 49 11.29 -9.39 15.66
CA THR A 49 11.24 -10.38 14.57
C THR A 49 9.99 -10.16 13.73
N LEU A 50 10.14 -10.03 12.41
CA LEU A 50 9.04 -9.96 11.46
C LEU A 50 8.99 -11.23 10.62
N GLN A 51 7.84 -11.89 10.55
CA GLN A 51 7.62 -13.10 9.76
C GLN A 51 6.60 -12.82 8.67
N VAL A 52 7.04 -12.86 7.41
CA VAL A 52 6.22 -12.54 6.23
C VAL A 52 6.48 -13.60 5.17
N ASP A 53 5.41 -14.18 4.61
CA ASP A 53 5.48 -15.16 3.52
C ASP A 53 6.43 -16.35 3.82
N GLY A 54 6.44 -16.80 5.09
CA GLY A 54 7.29 -17.89 5.56
C GLY A 54 8.76 -17.52 5.79
N GLN A 55 9.15 -16.27 5.57
CA GLN A 55 10.49 -15.75 5.82
C GLN A 55 10.53 -14.99 7.15
N THR A 56 11.68 -15.05 7.83
CA THR A 56 11.89 -14.39 9.13
C THR A 56 12.97 -13.33 9.00
N PHE A 57 12.65 -12.10 9.42
CA PHE A 57 13.53 -10.94 9.40
C PHE A 57 13.74 -10.43 10.83
N ASN A 58 14.99 -10.30 11.24
CA ASN A 58 15.32 -9.61 12.49
C ASN A 58 15.53 -8.13 12.19
N LEU A 59 14.66 -7.28 12.72
CA LEU A 59 14.62 -5.86 12.41
C LEU A 59 14.84 -5.05 13.67
N THR A 60 15.27 -3.80 13.49
CA THR A 60 15.31 -2.81 14.54
C THR A 60 14.62 -1.56 14.01
N THR A 61 13.54 -1.13 14.66
CA THR A 61 12.70 -0.02 14.20
C THR A 61 12.58 1.06 15.28
N HIS A 62 12.27 2.27 14.85
CA HIS A 62 11.92 3.39 15.72
C HIS A 62 10.41 3.70 15.72
N THR A 63 9.62 2.86 15.05
CA THR A 63 8.16 2.99 14.95
C THR A 63 7.45 2.59 16.24
N ALA A 64 6.22 3.07 16.41
CA ALA A 64 5.45 2.83 17.63
C ALA A 64 4.53 1.61 17.53
N THR A 65 4.06 1.26 16.33
CA THR A 65 3.00 0.25 16.13
C THR A 65 3.33 -0.76 15.04
N VAL A 66 2.67 -1.92 15.08
CA VAL A 66 2.78 -2.97 14.04
C VAL A 66 2.46 -2.41 12.66
N ARG A 67 1.46 -1.54 12.52
CA ARG A 67 1.12 -0.89 11.24
C ARG A 67 2.30 -0.09 10.67
N GLU A 68 2.92 0.74 11.49
CA GLU A 68 4.03 1.60 11.07
C GLU A 68 5.26 0.77 10.72
N LEU A 69 5.55 -0.29 11.49
CA LEU A 69 6.60 -1.26 11.18
C LEU A 69 6.39 -1.92 9.80
N LEU A 70 5.18 -2.41 9.53
CA LEU A 70 4.89 -3.08 8.26
C LEU A 70 5.01 -2.10 7.08
N ALA A 71 4.56 -0.85 7.26
CA ALA A 71 4.74 0.19 6.26
C ALA A 71 6.23 0.54 6.03
N GLU A 72 7.03 0.64 7.09
CA GLU A 72 8.48 0.86 7.02
C GLU A 72 9.20 -0.31 6.31
N ALA A 73 8.76 -1.54 6.58
CA ALA A 73 9.28 -2.75 5.94
C ALA A 73 8.78 -2.94 4.49
N GLY A 74 7.90 -2.07 3.98
CA GLY A 74 7.33 -2.18 2.63
C GLY A 74 6.36 -3.35 2.47
N VAL A 75 5.76 -3.81 3.56
CA VAL A 75 4.80 -4.93 3.57
C VAL A 75 3.38 -4.40 3.55
N GLU A 76 2.72 -4.51 2.40
CA GLU A 76 1.29 -4.22 2.27
C GLU A 76 0.48 -5.41 2.79
N VAL A 77 -0.59 -5.14 3.55
CA VAL A 77 -1.51 -6.14 4.13
C VAL A 77 -2.83 -6.06 3.37
N GLY A 78 -3.23 -7.17 2.76
CA GLY A 78 -4.50 -7.29 2.04
C GLY A 78 -5.71 -7.36 2.98
N GLU A 79 -6.91 -7.25 2.43
CA GLU A 79 -8.16 -7.25 3.22
C GLU A 79 -8.41 -8.58 3.96
N LEU A 80 -8.00 -9.70 3.35
CA LEU A 80 -8.16 -11.03 3.92
C LEU A 80 -6.94 -11.47 4.75
N ASP A 81 -5.84 -10.73 4.68
CA ASP A 81 -4.62 -11.10 5.36
C ASP A 81 -4.75 -10.91 6.87
N GLU A 82 -4.16 -11.84 7.62
CA GLU A 82 -4.14 -11.78 9.07
C GLU A 82 -2.77 -11.31 9.57
N VAL A 83 -2.76 -10.43 10.56
CA VAL A 83 -1.55 -9.94 11.23
C VAL A 83 -1.66 -10.19 12.72
N ASP A 84 -0.65 -10.87 13.27
CA ASP A 84 -0.52 -11.14 14.69
C ASP A 84 0.83 -10.61 15.21
N PRO A 85 0.84 -9.70 16.20
CA PRO A 85 -0.30 -9.04 16.83
C PRO A 85 -1.05 -8.06 15.90
N PRO A 86 -2.27 -7.59 16.26
CA PRO A 86 -3.04 -6.64 15.46
C PRO A 86 -2.27 -5.36 15.10
N LEU A 87 -2.64 -4.73 13.97
CA LEU A 87 -1.97 -3.55 13.41
C LEU A 87 -1.80 -2.36 14.37
N PHE A 88 -2.71 -2.18 15.33
CA PHE A 88 -2.68 -1.08 16.31
C PHE A 88 -1.85 -1.40 17.56
N THR A 89 -1.31 -2.62 17.67
CA THR A 89 -0.53 -3.06 18.82
C THR A 89 0.77 -2.25 18.92
N PRO A 90 1.09 -1.68 20.09
CA PRO A 90 2.37 -1.05 20.33
C PRO A 90 3.53 -2.06 20.26
N LEU A 91 4.66 -1.64 19.70
CA LEU A 91 5.83 -2.50 19.59
C LEU A 91 6.57 -2.62 20.93
N THR A 92 7.00 -3.83 21.25
CA THR A 92 7.86 -4.13 22.41
C THR A 92 9.14 -4.83 21.96
N PRO A 93 10.27 -4.66 22.67
CA PRO A 93 11.50 -5.36 22.34
C PRO A 93 11.32 -6.88 22.32
N GLU A 94 12.00 -7.55 21.39
CA GLU A 94 11.96 -9.01 21.19
C GLU A 94 10.57 -9.56 20.84
N MET A 95 9.65 -8.70 20.39
CA MET A 95 8.34 -9.11 19.88
C MET A 95 8.49 -9.84 18.54
N SER A 96 7.62 -10.81 18.28
CA SER A 96 7.44 -11.41 16.95
C SER A 96 6.15 -10.90 16.33
N VAL A 97 6.23 -10.36 15.12
CA VAL A 97 5.10 -9.98 14.27
C VAL A 97 5.01 -10.99 13.13
N ARG A 98 3.82 -11.51 12.85
CA ARG A 98 3.53 -12.49 11.79
C ARG A 98 2.47 -11.94 10.86
N VAL A 99 2.70 -12.06 9.55
CA VAL A 99 1.72 -11.82 8.50
C VAL A 99 1.38 -13.15 7.84
N VAL A 100 0.10 -13.48 7.78
CA VAL A 100 -0.45 -14.67 7.13
C VAL A 100 -1.28 -14.22 5.93
N ARG A 101 -0.90 -14.69 4.74
CA ARG A 101 -1.61 -14.39 3.49
C ARG A 101 -2.81 -15.31 3.32
N VAL A 102 -3.98 -14.75 3.02
CA VAL A 102 -5.20 -15.53 2.78
C VAL A 102 -5.66 -15.32 1.34
N SER A 103 -5.91 -16.43 0.64
CA SER A 103 -6.41 -16.43 -0.73
C SER A 103 -7.56 -17.41 -0.90
N GLU A 104 -8.64 -16.97 -1.53
CA GLU A 104 -9.77 -17.83 -1.90
C GLU A 104 -9.67 -18.20 -3.37
N THR A 105 -9.92 -19.47 -3.70
CA THR A 105 -9.95 -19.95 -5.09
C THR A 105 -11.16 -20.84 -5.28
N VAL A 106 -11.93 -20.58 -6.34
CA VAL A 106 -13.06 -21.40 -6.75
C VAL A 106 -12.56 -22.40 -7.80
N GLU A 107 -12.61 -23.68 -7.46
CA GLU A 107 -12.32 -24.78 -8.39
C GLU A 107 -13.65 -25.31 -8.94
N ILE A 108 -13.82 -25.23 -10.26
CA ILE A 108 -15.01 -25.75 -10.96
C ILE A 108 -14.60 -27.05 -11.64
N THR A 109 -15.30 -28.13 -11.30
CA THR A 109 -15.10 -29.44 -11.91
C THR A 109 -16.37 -29.84 -12.65
N GLU A 110 -16.23 -30.14 -13.94
CA GLU A 110 -17.32 -30.74 -14.72
C GLU A 110 -17.48 -32.20 -14.31
N GLU A 111 -18.65 -32.55 -13.78
CA GLU A 111 -19.04 -33.92 -13.48
C GLU A 111 -20.18 -34.33 -14.39
N VAL A 112 -20.10 -35.55 -14.94
CA VAL A 112 -21.16 -36.07 -15.80
C VAL A 112 -22.43 -36.32 -14.98
N ILE A 113 -23.56 -35.78 -15.43
CA ILE A 113 -24.86 -36.07 -14.84
C ILE A 113 -25.40 -37.34 -15.51
N PRO A 114 -25.49 -38.50 -14.83
CA PRO A 114 -25.96 -39.72 -15.46
C PRO A 114 -27.44 -39.60 -15.83
N PHE A 115 -27.82 -40.19 -16.96
CA PHE A 115 -29.22 -40.20 -17.38
C PHE A 115 -30.07 -41.17 -16.54
N GLU A 116 -31.33 -40.81 -16.30
CA GLU A 116 -32.29 -41.69 -15.66
C GLU A 116 -32.93 -42.69 -16.65
N ARG A 117 -33.35 -43.85 -16.15
CA ARG A 117 -34.09 -44.86 -16.92
C ARG A 117 -35.55 -44.84 -16.54
N LYS A 118 -36.43 -44.73 -17.54
CA LYS A 118 -37.88 -44.89 -17.36
C LYS A 118 -38.40 -46.06 -18.17
N PHE A 119 -39.15 -46.94 -17.51
CA PHE A 119 -39.86 -48.03 -18.17
C PHE A 119 -41.29 -47.62 -18.46
N VAL A 120 -41.73 -47.81 -19.70
CA VAL A 120 -43.09 -47.54 -20.14
C VAL A 120 -43.68 -48.85 -20.67
N ARG A 121 -44.79 -49.29 -20.10
CA ARG A 121 -45.58 -50.40 -20.66
C ARG A 121 -46.49 -49.87 -21.74
N THR A 122 -46.52 -50.56 -22.88
CA THR A 122 -47.40 -50.23 -24.02
C THR A 122 -48.30 -51.43 -24.29
N ASP A 123 -49.59 -51.18 -24.51
CA ASP A 123 -50.61 -52.24 -24.65
C ASP A 123 -50.38 -53.17 -25.86
N GLY A 124 -49.54 -52.75 -26.82
CA GLY A 124 -49.17 -53.53 -28.00
C GLY A 124 -47.97 -54.48 -27.83
N MET A 125 -47.36 -54.57 -26.65
CA MET A 125 -46.23 -55.49 -26.38
C MET A 125 -46.65 -56.60 -25.41
N SER A 126 -46.25 -57.85 -25.68
CA SER A 126 -46.45 -58.98 -24.76
C SER A 126 -45.50 -58.90 -23.56
N ALA A 127 -45.86 -59.56 -22.45
CA ALA A 127 -45.00 -59.63 -21.27
C ALA A 127 -43.75 -60.50 -21.47
N ASP A 128 -43.80 -61.43 -22.42
CA ASP A 128 -42.70 -62.33 -22.75
C ASP A 128 -41.73 -61.72 -23.78
N ASP A 129 -42.08 -60.58 -24.38
CA ASP A 129 -41.22 -59.87 -25.32
C ASP A 129 -40.08 -59.16 -24.58
N PRO A 130 -38.84 -59.16 -25.12
CA PRO A 130 -37.73 -58.43 -24.50
C PRO A 130 -37.98 -56.92 -24.50
N PRO A 131 -37.48 -56.19 -23.49
CA PRO A 131 -37.67 -54.74 -23.40
C PRO A 131 -37.02 -54.02 -24.58
N GLN A 132 -37.74 -53.07 -25.18
CA GLN A 132 -37.26 -52.26 -26.28
C GLN A 132 -36.80 -50.88 -25.80
N ILE A 133 -35.70 -50.39 -26.37
CA ILE A 133 -35.22 -49.03 -26.14
C ILE A 133 -36.00 -48.10 -27.07
N VAL A 134 -36.91 -47.32 -26.51
CA VAL A 134 -37.67 -46.31 -27.26
C VAL A 134 -36.85 -45.04 -27.43
N GLN A 135 -36.11 -44.66 -26.38
CA GLN A 135 -35.25 -43.49 -26.36
C GLN A 135 -34.01 -43.80 -25.52
N ALA A 136 -32.82 -43.59 -26.10
CA ALA A 136 -31.57 -43.67 -25.37
C ALA A 136 -31.36 -42.40 -24.54
N GLY A 137 -30.91 -42.56 -23.29
CA GLY A 137 -30.47 -41.43 -22.47
C GLY A 137 -29.06 -40.97 -22.87
N GLN A 138 -28.75 -39.72 -22.55
CA GLN A 138 -27.41 -39.14 -22.72
C GLN A 138 -27.02 -38.46 -21.42
N ASN A 139 -25.76 -38.64 -21.00
CA ASN A 139 -25.24 -37.93 -19.84
C ASN A 139 -25.21 -36.43 -20.11
N GLY A 140 -25.53 -35.64 -19.10
CA GLY A 140 -25.33 -34.19 -19.09
C GLY A 140 -23.90 -33.81 -18.68
N SER A 141 -23.61 -32.52 -18.80
CA SER A 141 -22.40 -31.83 -18.31
C SER A 141 -22.78 -30.70 -17.38
#